data_AF-A0A6P8GDU7-F1
#
_entry.id   AF-A0A6P8GDU7-F1
#
_cell.length_a   1.000
_cell.length_b   1.000
_cell.length_c   1.000
_cell.angle_alpha   90.00
_cell.angle_beta   90.00
_cell.angle_gamma   90.00
#
_symmetry.space_group_name_H-M   'P 1'
#
loop_
_entity.id
_entity.type
_entity.pdbx_description
1 polymer ?
#
loop_
_entity_poly.entity_id
_entity_poly.type
_entity_poly.pdbx_seq_one_letter_code
_entity_poly.pdbx_strand_id
1 'polypeptide(L)'
;MKTEERHAVAEHFMKVAGEWDIELTTDSARNMIAAARQLPFEHMPCIAHSVHRAVTVSLTNSPFDSALAKCRRVVGHFKHSPANQAELEQQEVTHHQKTESLAQEVSTRWNSTLEMIKRVHRNAEPLRDALALHTTNAAMPTAAELELKLKKLEAVPEPCRYVSELLGGEKFVSCSVVLPSLCHLS
;
A
#
# COMPACT_ATOMS: atom_id res chain seq x y z
N MET A 1 -5.06 -17.30 19.58
CA MET A 1 -5.61 -18.28 18.63
C MET A 1 -5.49 -19.65 19.24
N LYS A 2 -6.62 -20.32 19.43
CA LYS A 2 -6.71 -21.60 20.16
C LYS A 2 -6.14 -22.73 19.29
N THR A 3 -5.62 -23.78 19.92
CA THR A 3 -5.01 -24.93 19.25
C THR A 3 -5.97 -25.63 18.27
N GLU A 4 -7.27 -25.57 18.54
CA GLU A 4 -8.36 -26.11 17.71
C GLU A 4 -8.49 -25.42 16.36
N GLU A 5 -8.36 -24.08 16.31
CA GLU A 5 -8.46 -23.30 15.07
C GLU A 5 -7.34 -23.63 14.08
N ARG A 6 -6.17 -24.06 14.56
CA ARG A 6 -5.03 -24.46 13.72
C ARG A 6 -5.26 -25.80 13.04
N HIS A 7 -5.77 -26.78 13.80
CA HIS A 7 -6.03 -28.12 13.30
C HIS A 7 -7.14 -28.12 12.25
N ALA A 8 -8.21 -27.36 12.47
CA ALA A 8 -9.30 -27.24 11.51
C ALA A 8 -8.84 -26.67 10.15
N VAL A 9 -7.95 -25.67 10.18
CA VAL A 9 -7.37 -25.08 8.96
C VAL A 9 -6.47 -26.09 8.23
N ALA A 10 -5.61 -26.81 8.97
CA ALA A 10 -4.73 -27.83 8.38
C ALA A 10 -5.50 -29.01 7.78
N GLU A 11 -6.54 -29.53 8.46
CA GLU A 11 -7.40 -30.60 7.93
C GLU A 11 -8.09 -30.19 6.63
N HIS A 12 -8.66 -28.98 6.60
CA HIS A 12 -9.32 -28.47 5.40
C HIS A 12 -8.34 -28.34 4.22
N PHE A 13 -7.13 -27.84 4.48
CA PHE A 13 -6.10 -27.77 3.45
C PHE A 13 -5.66 -29.14 2.95
N MET A 14 -5.47 -30.13 3.83
CA MET A 14 -5.11 -31.49 3.39
C MET A 14 -6.19 -32.10 2.50
N LYS A 15 -7.46 -31.90 2.84
CA LYS A 15 -8.58 -32.40 2.04
C LYS A 15 -8.55 -31.82 0.62
N VAL A 16 -8.47 -30.50 0.50
CA VAL A 16 -8.50 -29.83 -0.81
C VAL A 16 -7.21 -30.09 -1.60
N ALA A 17 -6.04 -30.01 -0.96
CA ALA A 17 -4.77 -30.25 -1.64
C ALA A 17 -4.64 -31.69 -2.16
N GLY A 18 -5.07 -32.67 -1.37
CA GLY A 18 -5.08 -34.08 -1.78
C GLY A 18 -6.12 -34.40 -2.86
N GLU A 19 -7.28 -33.73 -2.84
CA GLU A 19 -8.31 -33.89 -3.88
C GLU A 19 -7.88 -33.31 -5.24
N TRP A 20 -7.05 -32.27 -5.26
CA TRP A 20 -6.74 -31.50 -6.47
C TRP A 20 -5.28 -31.62 -6.95
N ASP A 21 -4.42 -32.30 -6.19
CA ASP A 21 -2.97 -32.43 -6.46
C ASP A 21 -2.29 -31.06 -6.66
N ILE A 22 -2.53 -30.15 -5.70
CA ILE A 22 -2.05 -28.75 -5.75
C ILE A 22 -1.10 -28.43 -4.61
N GLU A 23 -0.13 -27.56 -4.90
CA GLU A 23 0.76 -26.96 -3.90
C GLU A 23 0.12 -25.74 -3.23
N LEU A 24 0.41 -25.55 -1.94
CA LEU A 24 -0.17 -24.47 -1.14
C LEU A 24 0.77 -23.27 -1.05
N THR A 25 0.29 -22.11 -1.53
CA THR A 25 0.89 -20.81 -1.20
C THR A 25 0.00 -20.01 -0.25
N THR A 26 0.62 -19.26 0.67
CA THR A 26 -0.12 -18.43 1.64
C THR A 26 0.58 -17.08 1.84
N ASP A 27 -0.15 -16.10 2.36
CA ASP A 27 0.40 -14.80 2.80
C ASP A 27 1.44 -14.87 3.93
N SER A 28 1.72 -16.08 4.45
CA SER A 28 2.66 -16.31 5.55
C SER A 28 2.22 -15.62 6.86
N ALA A 29 0.93 -15.40 7.06
CA ALA A 29 0.41 -15.03 8.36
C ALA A 29 0.76 -16.11 9.40
N ARG A 30 0.97 -15.72 10.66
CA ARG A 30 1.49 -16.63 11.71
C ARG A 30 0.65 -17.90 11.89
N ASN A 31 -0.66 -17.78 11.74
CA ASN A 31 -1.60 -18.90 11.74
C ASN A 31 -1.44 -19.81 10.53
N MET A 32 -1.25 -19.24 9.34
CA MET A 32 -1.04 -19.97 8.09
C MET A 32 0.27 -20.74 8.09
N ILE A 33 1.36 -20.13 8.57
CA ILE A 33 2.65 -20.83 8.75
C ILE A 33 2.49 -21.98 9.75
N ALA A 34 1.79 -21.75 10.86
CA ALA A 34 1.59 -22.79 11.87
C ALA A 34 0.78 -23.98 11.35
N ALA A 35 -0.23 -23.73 10.51
CA ALA A 35 -1.00 -24.77 9.85
C ALA A 35 -0.17 -25.48 8.77
N ALA A 36 0.56 -24.73 7.93
CA ALA A 36 1.38 -25.29 6.85
C ALA A 36 2.47 -26.25 7.36
N ARG A 37 3.04 -25.98 8.55
CA ARG A 37 4.01 -26.90 9.21
C ARG A 37 3.43 -28.25 9.62
N GLN A 38 2.11 -28.37 9.68
CA GLN A 38 1.42 -29.64 9.98
C GLN A 38 1.10 -30.43 8.71
N LEU A 39 1.30 -29.83 7.54
CA LEU A 39 1.04 -30.45 6.25
C LEU A 39 2.30 -31.21 5.77
N PRO A 40 2.12 -32.28 4.97
CA PRO A 40 3.25 -33.03 4.41
C PRO A 40 3.93 -32.34 3.21
N PHE A 41 3.49 -31.13 2.84
CA PHE A 41 3.96 -30.40 1.66
C PHE A 41 4.92 -29.26 2.04
N GLU A 42 5.81 -28.90 1.11
CA GLU A 42 6.65 -27.72 1.28
C GLU A 42 5.80 -26.44 1.23
N HIS A 43 5.97 -25.57 2.23
CA HIS A 43 5.22 -24.32 2.32
C HIS A 43 5.89 -23.24 1.49
N MET A 44 5.22 -22.78 0.43
CA MET A 44 5.72 -21.68 -0.40
C MET A 44 5.09 -20.34 0.02
N PRO A 45 5.87 -19.39 0.56
CA PRO A 45 5.34 -18.07 0.91
C PRO A 45 4.93 -17.30 -0.35
N CYS A 46 3.83 -16.57 -0.27
CA CYS A 46 3.41 -15.67 -1.34
C CYS A 46 4.46 -14.56 -1.54
N ILE A 47 5.09 -14.53 -2.71
CA ILE A 47 6.15 -13.55 -3.02
C ILE A 47 5.57 -12.16 -3.15
N ALA A 48 4.37 -12.00 -3.75
CA ALA A 48 3.67 -10.72 -3.79
C ALA A 48 3.48 -10.13 -2.38
N HIS A 49 3.05 -10.97 -1.42
CA HIS A 49 2.88 -10.56 -0.03
C HIS A 49 4.23 -10.26 0.65
N SER A 50 5.29 -10.98 0.29
CA SER A 50 6.64 -10.74 0.82
C SER A 50 7.21 -9.40 0.36
N VAL A 51 7.09 -9.07 -0.95
CA VAL A 51 7.46 -7.76 -1.50
C VAL A 51 6.63 -6.66 -0.85
N HIS A 52 5.32 -6.87 -0.76
CA HIS A 52 4.40 -5.95 -0.08
C HIS A 52 4.88 -5.60 1.34
N ARG A 53 5.16 -6.62 2.15
CA ARG A 53 5.62 -6.45 3.53
C ARG A 53 6.97 -5.75 3.61
N ALA A 54 7.91 -6.09 2.72
CA ALA A 54 9.22 -5.46 2.67
C ALA A 54 9.08 -3.94 2.46
N VAL A 55 8.30 -3.52 1.46
CA VAL A 55 8.07 -2.09 1.18
C VAL A 55 7.37 -1.40 2.35
N THR A 56 6.31 -1.99 2.91
CA THR A 56 5.57 -1.40 4.04
C THR A 56 6.48 -1.18 5.26
N VAL A 57 7.32 -2.17 5.60
CA VAL A 57 8.28 -2.05 6.72
C VAL A 57 9.31 -0.96 6.44
N SER A 58 9.83 -0.91 5.21
CA SER A 58 10.79 0.13 4.80
C SER A 58 10.20 1.54 4.88
N LEU A 59 8.92 1.72 4.57
CA LEU A 59 8.25 3.03 4.65
C LEU A 59 7.96 3.46 6.09
N THR A 60 7.52 2.53 6.95
CA THR A 60 7.05 2.82 8.31
C THR A 60 8.13 3.37 9.23
N ASN A 61 9.39 2.95 9.07
CA ASN A 61 10.52 3.42 9.88
C ASN A 61 11.49 4.29 9.07
N SER A 62 11.00 4.95 8.01
CA SER A 62 11.82 5.74 7.12
C SER A 62 12.02 7.17 7.64
N PRO A 63 13.08 7.87 7.18
CA PRO A 63 13.22 9.32 7.37
C PRO A 63 12.10 10.15 6.67
N PHE A 64 11.17 9.48 5.98
CA PHE A 64 10.01 10.08 5.32
C PHE A 64 8.75 10.05 6.19
N ASP A 65 8.71 9.30 7.30
CA ASP A 65 7.49 9.11 8.09
C ASP A 65 6.88 10.44 8.57
N SER A 66 7.72 11.42 8.95
CA SER A 66 7.24 12.75 9.33
C SER A 66 6.51 13.49 8.19
N ALA A 67 6.98 13.34 6.95
CA ALA A 67 6.36 13.94 5.77
C ALA A 67 5.08 13.18 5.39
N LEU A 68 5.11 11.84 5.45
CA LEU A 68 3.93 11.00 5.23
C LEU A 68 2.83 11.26 6.25
N ALA A 69 3.17 11.47 7.52
CA ALA A 69 2.21 11.83 8.56
C ALA A 69 1.53 13.18 8.29
N LYS A 70 2.24 14.15 7.68
CA LYS A 70 1.63 15.41 7.21
C LYS A 70 0.67 15.16 6.06
N CYS A 71 1.05 14.39 5.05
CA CYS A 71 0.16 13.98 3.96
C CYS A 71 -1.12 13.31 4.48
N ARG A 72 -0.99 12.32 5.38
CA ARG A 72 -2.12 11.63 6.02
C ARG A 72 -3.08 12.60 6.70
N ARG A 73 -2.56 13.57 7.46
CA ARG A 73 -3.38 14.58 8.14
C ARG A 73 -4.11 15.51 7.18
N VAL A 74 -3.43 16.00 6.15
CA VAL A 74 -4.03 16.85 5.12
C VAL A 74 -5.15 16.10 4.40
N VAL A 75 -4.87 14.89 3.92
CA VAL A 75 -5.86 14.06 3.23
C VAL A 75 -7.02 13.72 4.16
N GLY A 76 -6.74 13.35 5.40
CA GLY A 76 -7.76 13.10 6.42
C GLY A 76 -8.67 14.31 6.65
N HIS A 77 -8.11 15.51 6.76
CA HIS A 77 -8.87 16.76 6.96
C HIS A 77 -9.88 17.01 5.83
N PHE A 78 -9.46 16.87 4.57
CA PHE A 78 -10.34 17.11 3.42
C PHE A 78 -11.31 15.96 3.14
N LYS A 79 -10.94 14.72 3.46
CA LYS A 79 -11.83 13.55 3.31
C LYS A 79 -12.87 13.41 4.40
N HIS A 80 -12.64 14.02 5.57
CA HIS A 80 -13.54 13.88 6.71
C HIS A 80 -14.87 14.62 6.53
N SER A 81 -14.87 15.72 5.75
CA SER A 81 -16.03 16.59 5.58
C SER A 81 -16.30 16.85 4.09
N PRO A 82 -17.53 16.59 3.60
CA PRO A 82 -17.91 16.95 2.24
C PRO A 82 -17.76 18.44 1.95
N ALA A 83 -17.94 19.31 2.95
CA ALA A 83 -17.74 20.76 2.79
C ALA A 83 -16.27 21.10 2.55
N ASN A 84 -15.35 20.46 3.30
CA ASN A 84 -13.91 20.66 3.10
C ASN A 84 -13.49 20.15 1.71
N GLN A 85 -14.04 19.00 1.28
CA GLN A 85 -13.79 18.49 -0.07
C GLN A 85 -14.29 19.47 -1.14
N ALA A 86 -15.51 20.01 -1.01
CA ALA A 86 -16.05 20.97 -1.96
C ALA A 86 -15.20 22.26 -2.03
N GLU A 87 -14.67 22.72 -0.90
CA GLU A 87 -13.75 23.87 -0.87
C GLU A 87 -12.43 23.56 -1.59
N LEU A 88 -11.86 22.37 -1.38
CA LEU A 88 -10.68 21.95 -2.14
C LEU A 88 -10.96 21.90 -3.64
N GLU A 89 -12.10 21.37 -4.06
CA GLU A 89 -12.50 21.33 -5.47
C GLU A 89 -12.59 22.75 -6.07
N GLN A 90 -13.07 23.74 -5.31
CA GLN A 90 -13.06 25.16 -5.73
C GLN A 90 -11.64 25.72 -5.89
N GLN A 91 -10.73 25.38 -4.97
CA GLN A 91 -9.33 25.77 -5.10
C GLN A 91 -8.67 25.09 -6.31
N GLU A 92 -8.93 23.82 -6.55
CA GLU A 92 -8.42 23.10 -7.74
C GLU A 92 -8.87 23.79 -9.04
N VAL A 93 -10.13 24.22 -9.12
CA VAL A 93 -10.66 24.99 -10.26
C VAL A 93 -9.97 26.35 -10.39
N THR A 94 -9.77 27.06 -9.28
CA THR A 94 -9.13 28.39 -9.25
C THR A 94 -7.69 28.33 -9.75
N HIS A 95 -6.97 27.26 -9.40
CA HIS A 95 -5.60 27.00 -9.84
C HIS A 95 -5.52 26.36 -11.24
N HIS A 96 -6.64 26.24 -11.96
CA HIS A 96 -6.72 25.59 -13.27
C HIS A 96 -6.18 24.14 -13.27
N GLN A 97 -6.30 23.45 -12.13
CA GLN A 97 -5.91 22.05 -12.00
C GLN A 97 -7.09 21.13 -12.27
N LYS A 98 -6.79 19.88 -12.61
CA LYS A 98 -7.81 18.85 -12.77
C LYS A 98 -8.43 18.58 -11.41
N THR A 99 -9.74 18.77 -11.29
CA THR A 99 -10.48 18.38 -10.10
C THR A 99 -10.37 16.88 -9.87
N GLU A 100 -9.74 16.48 -8.77
CA GLU A 100 -9.59 15.08 -8.40
C GLU A 100 -9.65 14.88 -6.89
N SER A 101 -10.45 13.92 -6.45
CA SER A 101 -10.53 13.62 -5.03
C SER A 101 -9.18 13.09 -4.52
N LEU A 102 -8.74 13.50 -3.33
CA LEU A 102 -7.50 12.98 -2.72
C LEU A 102 -7.54 11.45 -2.53
N ALA A 103 -6.37 10.82 -2.42
CA ALA A 103 -6.26 9.37 -2.20
C ALA A 103 -5.98 9.10 -0.73
N GLN A 104 -6.88 8.39 -0.06
CA GLN A 104 -6.68 7.99 1.33
C GLN A 104 -5.73 6.79 1.40
N GLU A 105 -4.71 6.89 2.24
CA GLU A 105 -3.82 5.77 2.52
C GLU A 105 -4.55 4.67 3.30
N VAL A 106 -4.28 3.44 2.90
CA VAL A 106 -4.70 2.21 3.53
C VAL A 106 -3.44 1.53 4.06
N SER A 107 -3.31 1.42 5.37
CA SER A 107 -2.08 0.92 6.04
C SER A 107 -1.65 -0.48 5.60
N THR A 108 -2.60 -1.31 5.17
CA THR A 108 -2.36 -2.67 4.67
C THR A 108 -2.07 -2.72 3.16
N ARG A 109 -2.03 -1.57 2.48
CA ARG A 109 -1.82 -1.47 1.03
C ARG A 109 -0.85 -0.33 0.70
N TRP A 110 0.45 -0.58 0.76
CA TRP A 110 1.50 0.42 0.48
C TRP A 110 1.32 1.18 -0.85
N ASN A 111 0.72 0.58 -1.90
CA ASN A 111 0.41 1.29 -3.15
C ASN A 111 -0.47 2.54 -2.91
N SER A 112 -1.36 2.51 -1.91
CA SER A 112 -2.18 3.66 -1.54
C SER A 112 -1.35 4.82 -0.96
N THR A 113 -0.19 4.53 -0.35
CA THR A 113 0.76 5.55 0.09
C THR A 113 1.34 6.28 -1.12
N LEU A 114 1.71 5.57 -2.19
CA LEU A 114 2.17 6.21 -3.44
C LEU A 114 1.08 7.10 -4.07
N GLU A 115 -0.14 6.58 -4.19
CA GLU A 115 -1.24 7.34 -4.77
C GLU A 115 -1.58 8.58 -3.94
N MET A 116 -1.51 8.48 -2.61
CA MET A 116 -1.65 9.62 -1.71
C MET A 116 -0.58 10.68 -1.99
N ILE A 117 0.69 10.28 -2.06
CA ILE A 117 1.80 11.21 -2.33
C ILE A 117 1.60 11.90 -3.68
N LYS A 118 1.32 11.14 -4.75
CA LYS A 118 1.13 11.68 -6.10
C LYS A 118 0.02 12.73 -6.14
N ARG A 119 -1.12 12.48 -5.47
CA ARG A 119 -2.24 13.47 -5.43
C ARG A 119 -1.91 14.69 -4.57
N VAL A 120 -1.24 14.51 -3.43
CA VAL A 120 -0.80 15.64 -2.60
C VAL A 120 0.23 16.50 -3.33
N HIS A 121 1.12 15.89 -4.11
CA HIS A 121 2.12 16.61 -4.90
C HIS A 121 1.48 17.40 -6.04
N ARG A 122 0.59 16.78 -6.83
CA ARG A 122 -0.15 17.47 -7.91
C ARG A 122 -0.99 18.65 -7.40
N ASN A 123 -1.69 18.46 -6.29
CA ASN A 123 -2.59 19.47 -5.73
C ASN A 123 -1.94 20.33 -4.64
N ALA A 124 -0.60 20.44 -4.62
CA ALA A 124 0.11 21.10 -3.53
C ALA A 124 -0.26 22.58 -3.33
N GLU A 125 -0.51 23.31 -4.42
CA GLU A 125 -0.93 24.72 -4.37
C GLU A 125 -2.40 24.86 -3.92
N PRO A 126 -3.39 24.20 -4.55
CA PRO A 126 -4.77 24.20 -4.05
C PRO A 126 -4.91 23.78 -2.59
N LEU A 127 -4.16 22.76 -2.17
CA LEU A 127 -4.19 22.28 -0.78
C LEU A 127 -3.65 23.32 0.20
N ARG A 128 -2.61 24.08 -0.18
CA ARG A 128 -2.07 25.15 0.67
C ARG A 128 -3.09 26.25 0.86
N ASP A 129 -3.73 26.68 -0.23
CA ASP A 129 -4.70 27.78 -0.18
C ASP A 129 -5.99 27.35 0.55
N ALA A 130 -6.50 26.14 0.29
CA ALA A 130 -7.64 25.58 1.03
C ALA A 130 -7.33 25.39 2.53
N LEU A 131 -6.10 25.01 2.90
CA LEU A 131 -5.73 24.91 4.31
C LEU A 131 -5.63 26.27 4.99
N ALA A 132 -5.23 27.32 4.27
CA ALA A 132 -5.14 28.67 4.82
C ALA A 132 -6.50 29.25 5.22
N LEU A 133 -7.59 28.74 4.67
CA LEU A 133 -8.97 29.11 5.00
C LEU A 133 -9.52 28.40 6.25
N HIS A 134 -8.83 27.36 6.73
CA HIS A 134 -9.30 26.50 7.81
C HIS A 134 -8.54 26.73 9.13
N THR A 135 -9.28 26.77 10.24
CA THR A 135 -8.68 26.64 11.58
C THR A 135 -8.41 25.16 11.86
N THR A 136 -7.24 24.65 11.43
CA THR A 136 -6.85 23.24 11.59
C THR A 136 -5.40 23.09 12.03
N ASN A 137 -5.10 21.95 12.65
CA ASN A 137 -3.74 21.54 13.00
C ASN A 137 -3.05 20.79 11.84
N ALA A 138 -3.76 20.55 10.73
CA ALA A 138 -3.16 19.97 9.54
C ALA A 138 -2.25 20.99 8.85
N ALA A 139 -1.00 20.59 8.61
CA ALA A 139 -0.01 21.41 7.92
C ALA A 139 0.53 20.66 6.70
N MET A 140 0.69 21.38 5.59
CA MET A 140 1.32 20.85 4.39
C MET A 140 2.77 20.43 4.67
N PRO A 141 3.27 19.37 4.00
CA PRO A 141 4.70 19.12 3.97
C PRO A 141 5.43 20.35 3.40
N THR A 142 6.64 20.62 3.91
CA THR A 142 7.46 21.74 3.44
C THR A 142 7.86 21.50 1.98
N ALA A 143 8.28 22.57 1.27
CA ALA A 143 8.76 22.42 -0.11
C ALA A 143 9.92 21.41 -0.20
N ALA A 144 10.82 21.41 0.80
CA ALA A 144 11.90 20.43 0.90
C ALA A 144 11.39 19.01 1.15
N GLU A 145 10.36 18.83 1.98
CA GLU A 145 9.74 17.52 2.17
C GLU A 145 9.02 17.02 0.91
N LEU A 146 8.34 17.89 0.16
CA LEU A 146 7.73 17.53 -1.11
C LEU A 146 8.78 17.13 -2.16
N GLU A 147 9.74 18.02 -2.44
CA GLU A 147 10.68 17.83 -3.55
C GLU A 147 11.84 16.86 -3.25
N LEU A 148 12.40 16.89 -2.03
CA LEU A 148 13.61 16.09 -1.72
C LEU A 148 13.28 14.72 -1.13
N LYS A 149 12.10 14.58 -0.51
CA LYS A 149 11.69 13.36 0.21
C LYS A 149 10.59 12.62 -0.54
N LEU A 150 9.43 13.24 -0.68
CA LEU A 150 8.24 12.57 -1.22
C LEU A 150 8.39 12.25 -2.72
N LYS A 151 8.99 13.14 -3.51
CA LYS A 151 9.29 12.87 -4.93
C LYS A 151 10.21 11.66 -5.15
N LYS A 152 11.17 11.42 -4.25
CA LYS A 152 12.01 10.21 -4.29
C LYS A 152 11.18 8.96 -4.01
N LEU A 153 10.22 9.06 -3.09
CA LEU A 153 9.28 7.98 -2.82
C LEU A 153 8.32 7.71 -3.96
N GLU A 154 8.13 8.59 -4.93
CA GLU A 154 7.34 8.27 -6.13
C GLU A 154 8.12 7.38 -7.11
N ALA A 155 9.44 7.56 -7.20
CA ALA A 155 10.27 6.85 -8.18
C ALA A 155 10.78 5.49 -7.66
N VAL A 156 11.25 5.44 -6.42
CA VAL A 156 11.93 4.25 -5.85
C VAL A 156 11.02 3.03 -5.73
N PRO A 157 9.76 3.14 -5.28
CA PRO A 157 8.89 1.98 -5.11
C PRO A 157 8.14 1.59 -6.38
N GLU A 158 8.21 2.36 -7.46
CA GLU A 158 7.46 2.09 -8.69
C GLU A 158 7.77 0.69 -9.29
N PRO A 159 9.03 0.21 -9.33
CA PRO A 159 9.34 -1.18 -9.71
C PRO A 159 8.69 -2.20 -8.77
N CYS A 160 8.69 -1.92 -7.45
CA CYS A 160 8.00 -2.77 -6.47
C CYS A 160 6.49 -2.80 -6.69
N ARG A 161 5.89 -1.69 -7.16
CA ARG A 161 4.45 -1.57 -7.46
C ARG A 161 4.12 -2.48 -8.61
N TYR A 162 4.88 -2.36 -9.70
CA TYR A 162 4.76 -3.20 -10.88
C TYR A 162 4.88 -4.68 -10.52
N VAL A 163 5.92 -5.06 -9.77
CA VAL A 163 6.13 -6.46 -9.36
C VAL A 163 5.00 -6.95 -8.44
N SER A 164 4.52 -6.13 -7.51
CA SER A 164 3.42 -6.52 -6.61
C SER A 164 2.09 -6.69 -7.35
N GLU A 165 1.80 -5.82 -8.33
CA GLU A 165 0.61 -5.91 -9.18
C GLU A 165 0.70 -7.11 -10.14
N LEU A 166 1.89 -7.31 -10.74
CA LEU A 166 2.18 -8.46 -11.60
C LEU A 166 2.02 -9.76 -10.84
N LEU A 167 2.65 -9.91 -9.66
CA LEU A 167 2.60 -11.15 -8.88
C LEU A 167 1.27 -11.36 -8.15
N GLY A 168 0.45 -10.32 -7.98
CA GLY A 168 -0.88 -10.38 -7.40
C GLY A 168 -2.00 -10.69 -8.40
N GLY A 169 -1.69 -10.82 -9.69
CA GLY A 169 -2.67 -11.08 -10.74
C GLY A 169 -3.10 -12.56 -10.81
N GLU A 170 -4.40 -12.80 -10.93
CA GLU A 170 -4.95 -14.17 -10.97
C GLU A 170 -4.96 -14.78 -12.39
N LYS A 171 -4.92 -13.95 -13.45
CA LYS A 171 -5.22 -14.38 -14.83
C LYS A 171 -4.00 -14.76 -15.68
N PHE A 172 -2.78 -14.40 -15.26
CA PHE A 172 -1.62 -14.42 -16.17
C PHE A 172 -0.30 -14.88 -15.53
N VAL A 173 -0.29 -15.27 -14.25
CA VAL A 173 0.95 -15.35 -13.47
C VAL A 173 1.25 -16.79 -13.08
N SER A 174 2.38 -17.31 -13.57
CA SER A 174 2.97 -18.58 -13.14
C SER A 174 4.21 -18.34 -12.28
N CYS A 175 4.62 -19.33 -11.47
CA CYS A 175 5.84 -19.27 -10.66
C CYS A 175 7.10 -18.89 -11.46
N SER A 176 7.11 -19.12 -12.78
CA SER A 176 8.21 -18.75 -13.68
C SER A 176 8.48 -17.24 -13.78
N VAL A 177 7.52 -16.36 -13.45
CA VAL A 177 7.74 -14.90 -13.50
C VAL A 177 8.36 -14.34 -12.22
N VAL A 178 8.43 -15.13 -11.14
CA VAL A 178 8.94 -14.69 -9.84
C VAL A 178 10.40 -14.25 -9.92
N LEU A 179 11.27 -15.11 -10.42
CA LEU A 179 12.71 -14.82 -10.49
C LEU A 179 13.00 -13.61 -11.40
N PRO A 180 12.47 -13.53 -12.64
CA PRO A 180 12.63 -12.34 -13.47
C PRO A 180 12.13 -11.05 -12.80
N SER A 181 11.00 -11.12 -12.07
CA SER A 181 10.44 -9.96 -11.38
C SER A 181 11.34 -9.47 -10.24
N LEU A 182 11.92 -10.39 -9.46
CA LEU A 182 12.85 -10.04 -8.39
C LEU A 182 14.16 -9.45 -8.94
N CYS A 183 14.68 -9.99 -10.05
CA CYS A 183 15.85 -9.41 -10.74
C CYS A 183 15.59 -8.02 -11.32
N HIS A 184 14.32 -7.63 -11.54
CA HIS A 184 13.98 -6.27 -11.95
C HIS A 184 14.05 -5.26 -10.79
N LEU A 185 14.11 -5.72 -9.54
CA LEU A 185 14.21 -4.88 -8.34
C LEU A 185 15.65 -4.61 -7.87
N SER A 186 16.63 -5.33 -8.43
CA SER A 186 18.07 -5.22 -8.11
C SER A 186 18.79 -4.24 -9.03
#